data_AF-A0A350BDN9-F1
#
_entry.id   AF-A0A350BDN9-F1
#
_cell.length_a   1.000
_cell.length_b   1.000
_cell.length_c   1.000
_cell.angle_alpha   90.00
_cell.angle_beta   90.00
_cell.angle_gamma   90.00
#
_symmetry.space_group_name_H-M   'P 1'
#
loop_
_entity.id
_entity.type
_entity.pdbx_description
1 polymer ?
#
loop_
_entity_poly.entity_id
_entity_poly.type
_entity_poly.pdbx_seq_one_letter_code
_entity_poly.pdbx_strand_id
1 'polypeptide(L)' 'MKIAIIGTGAWATALAQVLSDNGHSPLMYGIEASQVEDINHFHRNGAYFGPLVIHPSIKATSD' A
#
# COMPACT_ATOMS: atom_id res chain seq x y z
N MET A 1 -9.03 6.55 13.58
CA MET A 1 -8.80 5.11 13.84
C MET A 1 -7.53 4.69 13.12
N LYS A 2 -6.66 3.86 13.72
CA LYS A 2 -5.47 3.33 13.05
C LYS A 2 -5.83 1.99 12.41
N ILE A 3 -5.45 1.79 11.15
CA ILE A 3 -5.76 0.57 10.39
C ILE A 3 -4.45 -0.03 9.88
N ALA A 4 -4.27 -1.32 10.11
CA ALA A 4 -3.17 -2.10 9.56
C ALA A 4 -3.72 -3.15 8.58
N ILE A 5 -3.06 -3.32 7.44
CA ILE A 5 -3.32 -4.38 6.47
C ILE A 5 -2.11 -5.30 6.44
N ILE A 6 -2.31 -6.60 6.62
CA ILE A 6 -1.22 -7.57 6.57
C ILE A 6 -1.11 -8.09 5.14
N GLY A 7 -0.05 -7.68 4.46
CA GLY A 7 0.26 -8.03 3.08
C GLY A 7 0.36 -6.80 2.16
N THR A 8 1.20 -6.93 1.13
CA THR A 8 1.40 -5.96 0.05
C THR A 8 0.99 -6.50 -1.32
N GLY A 9 0.11 -7.50 -1.33
CA GLY A 9 -0.44 -8.10 -2.56
C GLY A 9 -1.43 -7.22 -3.31
N ALA A 10 -1.90 -7.70 -4.47
CA ALA A 10 -2.91 -7.01 -5.29
C ALA A 10 -4.18 -6.63 -4.49
N TRP A 11 -4.79 -7.59 -3.80
CA TRP A 11 -6.00 -7.34 -3.00
C TRP A 11 -5.75 -6.43 -1.80
N ALA A 12 -4.59 -6.56 -1.14
CA ALA A 12 -4.23 -5.71 -0.01
C ALA A 12 -4.08 -4.24 -0.45
N THR A 13 -3.45 -4.02 -1.61
CA THR A 13 -3.28 -2.69 -2.20
C THR A 13 -4.62 -2.10 -2.64
N ALA A 14 -5.48 -2.89 -3.28
CA ALA A 14 -6.82 -2.44 -3.67
C ALA A 14 -7.70 -2.09 -2.44
N LEU A 15 -7.62 -2.88 -1.37
CA LEU A 15 -8.29 -2.58 -0.12
C LEU A 15 -7.73 -1.31 0.55
N ALA A 16 -6.41 -1.14 0.54
CA ALA A 16 -5.75 0.07 1.04
C ALA A 16 -6.20 1.32 0.28
N GLN A 17 -6.39 1.20 -1.04
CA GLN A 17 -6.94 2.25 -1.90
C GLN A 17 -8.36 2.62 -1.46
N VAL A 18 -9.26 1.64 -1.35
CA VAL A 18 -10.65 1.89 -0.91
C VAL A 18 -10.70 2.57 0.46
N LEU A 19 -9.90 2.11 1.43
CA LEU A 19 -9.83 2.74 2.75
C LEU A 19 -9.33 4.18 2.67
N SER A 20 -8.32 4.43 1.84
CA SER A 20 -7.75 5.77 1.64
C SER A 20 -8.75 6.72 0.99
N ASP A 21 -9.48 6.26 -0.01
CA ASP A 21 -10.56 7.02 -0.67
C ASP A 21 -11.69 7.36 0.32
N ASN A 22 -11.87 6.56 1.37
CA ASN A 22 -12.80 6.81 2.47
C ASN A 22 -12.19 7.64 3.63
N GLY A 23 -11.08 8.33 3.40
CA GLY A 23 -10.47 9.25 4.36
C GLY A 23 -9.66 8.57 5.46
N HIS A 24 -9.28 7.30 5.28
CA HIS A 24 -8.37 6.62 6.18
C HIS A 24 -6.91 6.67 5.70
N SER A 25 -5.98 6.25 6.56
CA SER A 25 -4.55 6.17 6.23
C SER A 25 -4.03 4.81 6.68
N PRO A 26 -4.28 3.74 5.89
CA PRO A 26 -3.86 2.40 6.25
C PRO A 26 -2.34 2.24 6.17
N LEU A 27 -1.78 1.49 7.12
CA LEU A 27 -0.40 1.02 7.08
C LEU A 27 -0.40 -0.44 6.62
N MET A 28 0.34 -0.74 5.56
CA MET A 28 0.49 -2.09 5.04
C MET A 28 1.75 -2.75 5.60
N TYR A 29 1.68 -4.02 5.97
CA TYR A 29 2.85 -4.82 6.34
C TYR A 29 3.28 -5.67 5.14
N GLY A 30 4.52 -5.51 4.68
CA GLY A 30 5.08 -6.21 3.53
C GLY A 30 6.35 -6.97 3.89
N ILE A 31 6.45 -8.22 3.43
CA ILE A 31 7.66 -9.04 3.55
C ILE A 31 8.65 -8.78 2.40
N GLU A 32 8.17 -8.21 1.30
CA GLU A 32 8.94 -7.95 0.09
C GLU A 32 9.39 -6.49 0.08
N ALA A 33 10.67 -6.25 0.36
CA ALA A 33 11.23 -4.90 0.50
C ALA A 33 11.01 -4.04 -0.76
N SER A 34 11.11 -4.64 -1.95
CA SER A 34 10.88 -3.94 -3.21
C SER A 34 9.47 -3.36 -3.34
N GLN A 35 8.46 -4.06 -2.81
CA GLN A 35 7.07 -3.56 -2.78
C GLN A 35 6.89 -2.46 -1.74
N VAL A 36 7.52 -2.61 -0.57
CA VAL A 36 7.47 -1.60 0.51
C VAL A 36 8.08 -0.27 0.04
N GLU A 37 9.24 -0.34 -0.62
CA GLU A 37 9.91 0.83 -1.20
C GLU A 37 9.09 1.46 -2.32
N ASP A 38 8.52 0.66 -3.23
CA ASP A 38 7.71 1.18 -4.35
C ASP A 38 6.46 1.93 -3.84
N ILE A 39 5.81 1.40 -2.79
CA ILE A 39 4.66 2.03 -2.13
C ILE A 39 5.07 3.34 -1.46
N ASN A 40 6.19 3.37 -0.73
CA ASN A 40 6.58 4.53 0.07
C ASN A 40 7.21 5.66 -0.75
N HIS A 41 7.97 5.34 -1.80
CA HIS A 41 8.70 6.34 -2.58
C HIS A 41 7.99 6.77 -3.85
N PHE A 42 7.30 5.83 -4.51
CA PHE A 42 6.65 6.08 -5.80
C PHE A 42 5.13 6.03 -5.72
N HIS A 43 4.56 5.72 -4.55
CA HIS A 43 3.12 5.52 -4.35
C HIS A 43 2.56 4.59 -5.43
N ARG A 44 3.20 3.44 -5.57
CA ARG A 44 2.89 2.44 -6.60
C ARG A 44 3.07 1.05 -6.03
N ASN A 45 2.41 0.06 -6.63
CA ASN A 45 2.75 -1.33 -6.44
C ASN A 45 2.92 -2.01 -7.80
N GLY A 46 4.08 -1.79 -8.39
CA GLY A 46 4.37 -2.13 -9.78
C GLY A 46 4.34 -3.62 -10.06
N ALA A 47 4.60 -4.44 -9.05
CA ALA A 47 4.51 -5.90 -9.13
C ALA A 47 3.09 -6.37 -9.52
N TYR A 48 2.04 -5.63 -9.15
CA TYR A 48 0.65 -6.01 -9.40
C TYR A 48 -0.09 -5.06 -10.35
N PHE A 49 0.28 -3.78 -10.39
CA PHE A 49 -0.47 -2.75 -11.13
C PHE A 49 0.37 -1.95 -12.13
N GLY A 50 1.63 -2.36 -12.38
CA GLY A 50 2.50 -1.68 -13.34
C GLY A 50 2.69 -0.20 -12.98
N PRO A 51 2.42 0.76 -13.88
CA PRO A 51 2.65 2.19 -13.62
C PRO A 51 1.56 2.89 -12.80
N LEU A 52 0.51 2.18 -12.36
CA LEU A 52 -0.63 2.79 -11.66
C LEU A 52 -0.20 3.39 -10.31
N VAL A 53 -0.49 4.67 -10.10
CA VAL A 53 -0.27 5.36 -8.83
C VAL A 53 -1.45 5.12 -7.89
N ILE A 54 -1.14 4.75 -6.64
CA ILE A 54 -2.09 4.57 -5.54
C ILE A 54 -2.11 5.81 -4.64
N HIS A 55 -3.10 5.89 -3.75
CA HIS A 55 -3.28 7.06 -2.88
C HIS A 55 -2.03 7.34 -2.02
N PRO A 56 -1.56 8.60 -1.93
CA PRO A 56 -0.30 8.93 -1.26
C PRO A 56 -0.33 8.77 0.28
N SER A 57 -1.53 8.62 0.87
CA SER A 57 -1.66 8.29 2.30
C SER A 57 -1.35 6.82 2.61
N ILE A 58 -1.30 5.94 1.60
CA ILE A 58 -0.97 4.53 1.78
C ILE A 58 0.53 4.43 2.02
N LYS A 59 0.89 3.77 3.12
CA LYS A 59 2.28 3.49 3.48
C LYS A 59 2.47 2.00 3.71
N ALA A 60 3.71 1.54 3.57
CA ALA A 60 4.09 0.17 3.87
C ALA A 60 5.27 0.11 4.85
N THR A 61 5.37 -0.97 5.62
CA THR A 61 6.49 -1.28 6.53
C THR A 61 6.83 -2.76 6.47
N SER A 62 8.09 -3.10 6.75
CA SER A 62 8.56 -4.47 7.00
C SER A 62 8.83 -4.77 8.48
N ASP A 63 8.73 -3.74 9.33
CA ASP A 63 8.95 -3.78 10.77
C ASP A 63 7.68 -4.11 11.56
#